data_AF-A0A938NXE8-F1
#
_entry.id   AF-A0A938NXE8-F1
#
_cell.length_a   1.000
_cell.length_b   1.000
_cell.length_c   1.000
_cell.angle_alpha   90.00
_cell.angle_beta   90.00
_cell.angle_gamma   90.00
#
_symmetry.space_group_name_H-M   'P 1'
#
loop_
_entity.id
_entity.type
_entity.pdbx_description
1 polymer ?
#
loop_
_entity_poly.entity_id
_entity_poly.type
_entity_poly.pdbx_seq_one_letter_code
_entity_poly.pdbx_strand_id
1 'polypeptide(L)'
;MKKKYSILVTFVGTNDAGKLNQNKDGAILTVLKHRKFDEVRLLWTSTYRRDINYDSISQYLQKEIIRRKYARKVKRHYIDIKDVTDHNEIYPLLLSFLKTNFTSPNQNITAAIASGTPSMQACWILIAESGDFKMELIRSNEPETGKKPITKVNLGSALPKIIRLVKENINLKRINVSLLPSVTLNTKRSELKIDNRIINLSPFEFCYYRYFLERAKNEEDYLKISGYYTDKEFCRKIIQYYQESYPDYDINIIDLKTKLSNSENISASNFRSVTTKIKNKIKKLFKNPAIYNYLIIESQGPRYSKSYGISLPKEKITIT
;
A
#
# COMPACT_ATOMS: atom_id res chain seq x y z
N MET A 1 12.98 9.14 17.74
CA MET A 1 12.17 9.08 16.50
C MET A 1 13.04 9.52 15.32
N LYS A 2 13.16 8.74 14.23
CA LYS A 2 13.96 9.15 13.05
C LYS A 2 13.30 10.36 12.38
N LYS A 3 14.07 11.42 12.11
CA LYS A 3 13.58 12.62 11.39
C LYS A 3 13.10 12.21 10.00
N LYS A 4 11.82 12.50 9.68
CA LYS A 4 11.26 12.23 8.35
C LYS A 4 11.88 13.19 7.32
N TYR A 5 12.21 12.65 6.15
CA TYR A 5 12.87 13.39 5.06
C TYR A 5 11.82 14.18 4.27
N SER A 6 11.94 15.50 4.25
CA SER A 6 10.95 16.41 3.65
C SER A 6 11.30 16.78 2.21
N ILE A 7 10.35 16.58 1.30
CA ILE A 7 10.55 16.83 -0.13
C ILE A 7 9.45 17.76 -0.65
N LEU A 8 9.85 18.84 -1.33
CA LEU A 8 8.97 19.67 -2.13
C LEU A 8 8.99 19.20 -3.59
N VAL A 9 7.81 19.03 -4.18
CA VAL A 9 7.64 18.76 -5.61
C VAL A 9 6.76 19.86 -6.21
N THR A 10 7.12 20.38 -7.38
CA THR A 10 6.39 21.49 -8.00
C THR A 10 6.62 21.51 -9.51
N PHE A 11 5.60 21.87 -10.28
CA PHE A 11 5.81 22.29 -11.66
C PHE A 11 6.54 23.63 -11.70
N VAL A 12 7.25 23.88 -12.79
CA VAL A 12 7.90 25.14 -13.11
C VAL A 12 6.97 25.92 -14.02
N GLY A 13 6.58 27.12 -13.60
CA GLY A 13 5.74 28.04 -14.37
C GLY A 13 6.52 29.26 -14.88
N THR A 14 5.87 30.04 -15.73
CA THR A 14 6.44 31.24 -16.36
C THR A 14 6.86 32.28 -15.32
N ASN A 15 6.05 32.47 -14.29
CA ASN A 15 6.26 33.47 -13.24
C ASN A 15 7.30 33.05 -12.19
N ASP A 16 7.88 31.85 -12.30
CA ASP A 16 8.89 31.39 -11.35
C ASP A 16 10.30 31.94 -11.64
N ALA A 17 10.57 32.29 -12.90
CA ALA A 17 11.72 33.11 -13.22
C ALA A 17 11.39 34.57 -12.91
N GLY A 18 11.82 35.06 -11.75
CA GLY A 18 11.60 36.43 -11.27
C GLY A 18 11.98 37.57 -12.24
N LYS A 19 12.58 37.28 -13.40
CA LYS A 19 12.83 38.22 -14.49
C LYS A 19 11.55 38.85 -15.06
N LEU A 20 10.45 38.11 -15.15
CA LEU A 20 9.19 38.66 -15.67
C LEU A 20 8.43 39.51 -14.64
N ASN A 21 8.86 39.48 -13.38
CA ASN A 21 8.16 40.08 -12.25
C ASN A 21 9.04 41.09 -11.48
N GLN A 22 9.82 41.90 -12.21
CA GLN A 22 10.61 43.01 -11.65
C GLN A 22 11.55 42.58 -10.51
N ASN A 23 12.20 41.41 -10.62
CA ASN A 23 13.07 40.82 -9.58
C ASN A 23 12.37 40.37 -8.28
N LYS A 24 11.04 40.28 -8.23
CA LYS A 24 10.33 39.63 -7.12
C LYS A 24 10.47 38.11 -7.21
N ASP A 25 10.54 37.45 -6.05
CA ASP A 25 10.57 35.98 -5.97
C ASP A 25 9.28 35.39 -6.54
N GLY A 26 9.40 34.44 -7.47
CA GLY A 26 8.26 33.67 -7.97
C GLY A 26 7.68 32.74 -6.90
N ALA A 27 6.61 32.04 -7.26
CA ALA A 27 5.84 31.19 -6.34
C ALA A 27 6.72 30.15 -5.62
N ILE A 28 7.58 29.44 -6.38
CA ILE A 28 8.47 28.42 -5.81
C ILE A 28 9.46 29.01 -4.80
N LEU A 29 10.10 30.14 -5.14
CA LEU A 29 11.08 30.77 -4.24
C LEU A 29 10.39 31.37 -3.00
N THR A 30 9.17 31.87 -3.15
CA THR A 30 8.37 32.38 -2.03
C THR A 30 8.02 31.26 -1.05
N VAL A 31 7.63 30.08 -1.55
CA VAL A 31 7.44 28.89 -0.70
C VAL A 31 8.72 28.54 0.05
N LEU A 32 9.84 28.47 -0.67
CA LEU A 32 11.12 28.03 -0.12
C LEU A 32 11.77 29.04 0.85
N LYS A 33 11.41 30.32 0.73
CA LYS A 33 11.77 31.37 1.69
C LYS A 33 11.13 31.14 3.06
N HIS A 34 9.90 30.63 3.10
CA HIS A 34 9.12 30.48 4.34
C HIS A 34 9.04 29.05 4.86
N ARG A 35 9.33 28.03 4.04
CA ARG A 35 9.36 26.62 4.46
C ARG A 35 10.58 25.92 3.88
N LYS A 36 11.40 25.34 4.77
CA LYS A 36 12.59 24.57 4.40
C LYS A 36 12.22 23.13 4.06
N PHE A 37 12.93 22.58 3.08
CA PHE A 37 12.83 21.17 2.67
C PHE A 37 14.23 20.58 2.58
N ASP A 38 14.35 19.27 2.81
CA ASP A 38 15.61 18.57 2.62
C ASP A 38 15.93 18.45 1.11
N GLU A 39 14.89 18.32 0.29
CA GLU A 39 14.99 18.17 -1.15
C GLU A 39 13.89 18.93 -1.91
N VAL A 40 14.24 19.44 -3.10
CA VAL A 40 13.30 20.04 -4.07
C VAL A 40 13.35 19.28 -5.40
N ARG A 41 12.19 19.02 -5.96
CA ARG A 41 11.97 18.34 -7.24
C ARG A 41 11.20 19.28 -8.16
N LEU A 42 11.90 19.84 -9.13
CA LEU A 42 11.34 20.76 -10.13
C LEU A 42 10.90 19.95 -11.35
N LEU A 43 9.60 19.99 -11.67
CA LEU A 43 9.03 19.35 -12.84
C LEU A 43 8.88 20.41 -13.94
N TRP A 44 9.46 20.19 -15.11
CA TRP A 44 9.33 21.10 -16.23
C TRP A 44 8.87 20.33 -17.47
N THR A 45 8.11 20.99 -18.32
CA THR A 45 7.60 20.44 -19.58
C THR A 45 8.21 21.22 -20.74
N SER A 46 8.13 20.65 -21.95
CA SER A 46 8.37 21.43 -23.15
C SER A 46 7.25 22.45 -23.33
N THR A 47 7.50 23.48 -24.15
CA THR A 47 6.51 24.50 -24.48
C THR A 47 6.59 24.79 -25.97
N TYR A 48 5.42 24.94 -26.59
CA TYR A 48 5.32 25.38 -27.99
C TYR A 48 5.50 26.90 -28.15
N ARG A 49 5.43 27.65 -27.05
CA ARG A 49 5.65 29.10 -27.06
C ARG A 49 7.15 29.38 -27.18
N ARG A 50 7.54 30.06 -28.27
CA ARG A 50 8.95 30.32 -28.63
C ARG A 50 9.69 31.22 -27.63
N ASP A 51 8.97 32.03 -26.87
CA ASP A 51 9.47 33.04 -25.94
C ASP A 51 9.73 32.51 -24.53
N ILE A 52 9.20 31.33 -24.20
CA ILE A 52 9.34 30.74 -22.86
C ILE A 52 10.15 29.45 -22.98
N ASN A 53 11.14 29.27 -22.09
CA ASN A 53 11.90 28.03 -22.00
C ASN A 53 11.89 27.54 -20.54
N TYR A 54 11.01 26.58 -20.24
CA TYR A 54 10.88 26.05 -18.87
C TYR A 54 12.11 25.28 -18.40
N ASP A 55 12.91 24.69 -19.30
CA ASP A 55 14.20 24.11 -18.93
C ASP A 55 15.12 25.21 -18.37
N SER A 56 15.26 26.33 -19.07
CA SER A 56 16.06 27.48 -18.61
C SER A 56 15.55 28.06 -17.29
N ILE A 57 14.23 28.17 -17.11
CA ILE A 57 13.64 28.61 -15.83
C ILE A 57 13.96 27.61 -14.72
N SER A 58 13.84 26.30 -14.98
CA SER A 58 14.16 25.26 -14.01
C SER A 58 15.64 25.26 -13.62
N GLN A 59 16.55 25.54 -14.56
CA GLN A 59 17.98 25.71 -14.30
C GLN A 59 18.26 26.92 -13.42
N TYR A 60 17.63 28.06 -13.72
CA TYR A 60 17.72 29.27 -12.90
C TYR A 60 17.26 29.00 -11.46
N LEU A 61 16.08 28.40 -11.29
CA LEU A 61 15.54 28.03 -9.99
C LEU A 61 16.48 27.10 -9.22
N GLN A 62 17.03 26.07 -9.88
CA GLN A 62 17.98 25.16 -9.24
C GLN A 62 19.19 25.93 -8.69
N LYS A 63 19.77 26.84 -9.47
CA LYS A 63 20.90 27.69 -9.04
C LYS A 63 20.51 28.57 -7.85
N GLU A 64 19.37 29.26 -7.93
CA GLU A 64 18.92 30.16 -6.86
C GLU A 64 18.60 29.43 -5.55
N ILE A 65 17.93 28.27 -5.62
CA ILE A 65 17.59 27.47 -4.43
C ILE A 65 18.85 27.00 -3.71
N ILE A 66 19.87 26.58 -4.45
CA ILE A 66 21.16 26.16 -3.90
C ILE A 66 21.90 27.37 -3.33
N ARG A 67 22.02 28.46 -4.11
CA ARG A 67 22.71 29.70 -3.71
C ARG A 67 22.15 30.28 -2.41
N ARG A 68 20.82 30.28 -2.26
CA ARG A 68 20.11 30.79 -1.08
C ARG A 68 19.98 29.77 0.06
N LYS A 69 20.55 28.57 -0.09
CA LYS A 69 20.49 27.47 0.91
C LYS A 69 19.05 27.16 1.34
N TYR A 70 18.14 27.09 0.37
CA TYR A 70 16.73 26.79 0.60
C TYR A 70 16.47 25.29 0.74
N ALA A 71 17.25 24.46 0.04
CA ALA A 71 17.27 23.02 0.19
C ALA A 71 18.69 22.46 -0.01
N ARG A 72 18.97 21.29 0.56
CA ARG A 72 20.28 20.63 0.41
C ARG A 72 20.44 19.99 -0.96
N LYS A 73 19.34 19.54 -1.55
CA LYS A 73 19.32 18.82 -2.80
C LYS A 73 18.21 19.33 -3.70
N VAL A 74 18.54 19.57 -4.96
CA VAL A 74 17.58 20.02 -5.97
C VAL A 74 17.77 19.17 -7.20
N LYS A 75 16.68 18.55 -7.68
CA LYS A 75 16.67 17.83 -8.96
C LYS A 75 15.63 18.42 -9.89
N ARG A 76 15.94 18.39 -11.19
CA ARG A 76 15.06 18.79 -12.28
C ARG A 76 14.61 17.56 -13.02
N HIS A 77 13.35 17.50 -13.39
CA HIS A 77 12.73 16.38 -14.08
C HIS A 77 11.95 16.91 -15.27
N TYR A 78 12.30 16.43 -16.45
CA TYR A 78 11.48 16.61 -17.63
C TYR A 78 10.25 15.70 -17.52
N ILE A 79 9.07 16.25 -17.75
CA ILE A 79 7.85 15.48 -17.96
C ILE A 79 7.36 15.80 -19.36
N ASP A 80 7.29 14.77 -20.20
CA ASP A 80 6.85 14.87 -21.58
C ASP A 80 5.32 14.95 -21.63
N ILE A 81 4.79 16.17 -21.58
CA ILE A 81 3.35 16.45 -21.68
C ILE A 81 3.13 17.17 -23.00
N LYS A 82 2.43 16.53 -23.92
CA LYS A 82 2.10 17.07 -25.25
C LYS A 82 1.06 18.16 -25.15
N ASP A 83 0.01 17.95 -24.36
CA ASP A 83 -1.02 18.95 -24.11
C ASP A 83 -1.13 19.27 -22.62
N VAL A 84 -0.62 20.44 -22.23
CA VAL A 84 -0.65 20.96 -20.85
C VAL A 84 -2.05 21.37 -20.38
N THR A 85 -3.07 21.21 -21.22
CA THR A 85 -4.49 21.37 -20.89
C THR A 85 -5.24 20.05 -20.74
N ASP A 86 -4.69 18.94 -21.25
CA ASP A 86 -5.32 17.61 -21.18
C ASP A 86 -5.05 16.90 -19.85
N HIS A 87 -6.08 16.81 -19.02
CA HIS A 87 -6.02 16.13 -17.73
C HIS A 87 -5.78 14.62 -17.87
N ASN A 88 -6.22 13.99 -18.97
CA ASN A 88 -6.02 12.56 -19.22
C ASN A 88 -4.56 12.23 -19.54
N GLU A 89 -3.77 13.22 -19.98
CA GLU A 89 -2.33 13.08 -20.17
C GLU A 89 -1.58 13.44 -18.88
N ILE A 90 -1.89 14.59 -18.28
CA ILE A 90 -1.16 15.11 -17.12
C ILE A 90 -1.28 14.18 -15.91
N TYR A 91 -2.49 13.70 -15.60
CA TYR A 91 -2.75 12.90 -14.40
C TYR A 91 -1.94 11.59 -14.34
N PRO A 92 -2.01 10.68 -15.34
CA PRO A 92 -1.27 9.42 -15.28
C PRO A 92 0.24 9.63 -15.30
N LEU A 93 0.76 10.60 -16.06
CA LEU A 93 2.19 10.91 -16.09
C LEU A 93 2.68 11.40 -14.73
N LEU A 94 1.95 12.32 -14.11
CA LEU A 94 2.29 12.86 -12.80
C LEU A 94 2.21 11.78 -11.71
N LEU A 95 1.17 10.95 -11.72
CA LEU A 95 1.01 9.87 -10.76
C LEU A 95 2.12 8.81 -10.91
N SER A 96 2.45 8.44 -12.15
CA SER A 96 3.55 7.52 -12.45
C SER A 96 4.89 8.07 -11.96
N PHE A 97 5.14 9.37 -12.22
CA PHE A 97 6.32 10.06 -11.73
C PHE A 97 6.42 9.98 -10.20
N LEU A 98 5.34 10.29 -9.48
CA LEU A 98 5.31 10.27 -8.02
C LEU A 98 5.60 8.86 -7.46
N LYS A 99 4.89 7.84 -7.96
CA LYS A 99 5.04 6.45 -7.51
C LYS A 99 6.43 5.89 -7.79
N THR A 100 7.04 6.28 -8.91
CA THR A 100 8.39 5.82 -9.30
C THR A 100 9.48 6.49 -8.45
N ASN A 101 9.33 7.78 -8.14
CA ASN A 101 10.39 8.57 -7.52
C ASN A 101 10.31 8.64 -5.98
N PHE A 102 9.18 8.26 -5.38
CA PHE A 102 8.92 8.39 -3.94
C PHE A 102 8.36 7.09 -3.35
N THR A 103 9.23 6.10 -3.18
CA THR A 103 8.87 4.75 -2.70
C THR A 103 9.16 4.53 -1.21
N SER A 104 9.85 5.45 -0.53
CA SER A 104 10.31 5.24 0.83
C SER A 104 9.27 5.71 1.86
N PRO A 105 8.91 4.88 2.87
CA PRO A 105 7.90 5.24 3.88
C PRO A 105 8.34 6.39 4.82
N ASN A 106 9.62 6.78 4.80
CA ASN A 106 10.17 7.86 5.62
C ASN A 106 10.18 9.23 4.92
N GLN A 107 9.55 9.35 3.74
CA GLN A 107 9.46 10.60 2.98
C GLN A 107 8.14 11.32 3.28
N ASN A 108 8.22 12.61 3.60
CA ASN A 108 7.08 13.52 3.64
C ASN A 108 7.06 14.34 2.36
N ILE A 109 6.11 14.05 1.48
CA ILE A 109 5.98 14.73 0.19
C ILE A 109 5.01 15.90 0.32
N THR A 110 5.45 17.07 -0.17
CA THR A 110 4.64 18.28 -0.26
C THR A 110 4.63 18.76 -1.71
N ALA A 111 3.45 19.03 -2.27
CA ALA A 111 3.28 19.63 -3.58
C ALA A 111 2.97 21.14 -3.43
N ALA A 112 3.77 21.99 -4.09
CA ALA A 112 3.39 23.39 -4.27
C ALA A 112 2.60 23.53 -5.57
N ILE A 113 1.36 24.03 -5.45
CA ILE A 113 0.40 24.03 -6.57
C ILE A 113 0.27 25.40 -7.24
N ALA A 114 1.00 26.42 -6.81
CA ALA A 114 0.86 27.77 -7.37
C ALA A 114 1.50 27.90 -8.78
N SER A 115 2.42 27.00 -9.12
CA SER A 115 3.13 26.98 -10.41
C SER A 115 2.56 25.91 -11.35
N GLY A 116 2.69 26.15 -12.66
CA GLY A 116 2.10 25.32 -13.71
C GLY A 116 0.76 25.85 -14.22
N THR A 117 0.16 25.16 -15.20
CA THR A 117 -1.14 25.51 -15.77
C THR A 117 -2.28 25.19 -14.80
N PRO A 118 -3.46 25.82 -14.90
CA PRO A 118 -4.62 25.44 -14.10
C PRO A 118 -4.95 23.94 -14.16
N SER A 119 -4.78 23.29 -15.31
CA SER A 119 -4.96 21.84 -15.46
C SER A 119 -3.95 21.04 -14.62
N MET A 120 -2.68 21.46 -14.58
CA MET A 120 -1.67 20.85 -13.70
C MET A 120 -2.02 21.03 -12.22
N GLN A 121 -2.54 22.20 -11.84
CA GLN A 121 -3.00 22.46 -10.47
C GLN A 121 -4.17 21.54 -10.09
N ALA A 122 -5.13 21.36 -11.00
CA ALA A 122 -6.25 20.43 -10.82
C ALA A 122 -5.75 18.98 -10.65
N CYS A 123 -4.77 18.54 -11.45
CA CYS A 123 -4.19 17.19 -11.29
C CYS A 123 -3.51 16.98 -9.94
N TRP A 124 -2.83 17.99 -9.36
CA TRP A 124 -2.30 17.89 -8.00
C TRP A 124 -3.41 17.65 -6.97
N ILE A 125 -4.51 18.38 -7.08
CA ILE A 125 -5.69 18.28 -6.22
C ILE A 125 -6.30 16.87 -6.35
N LEU A 126 -6.52 16.40 -7.58
CA LEU A 126 -7.11 15.08 -7.84
C LEU A 126 -6.27 13.94 -7.24
N ILE A 127 -4.95 13.98 -7.40
CA ILE A 127 -4.07 12.93 -6.86
C ILE A 127 -4.07 12.92 -5.33
N ALA A 128 -4.05 14.11 -4.71
CA ALA A 128 -4.09 14.22 -3.25
C ALA A 128 -5.42 13.70 -2.67
N GLU A 129 -6.53 13.91 -3.38
CA GLU A 129 -7.88 13.56 -2.92
C GLU A 129 -8.30 12.14 -3.24
N SER A 130 -7.88 11.59 -4.38
CA SER A 130 -8.16 10.20 -4.73
C SER A 130 -7.53 9.22 -3.72
N GLY A 131 -6.52 9.68 -2.98
CA GLY A 131 -5.71 8.83 -2.11
C GLY A 131 -4.71 7.96 -2.89
N ASP A 132 -4.59 8.16 -4.22
CA ASP A 132 -3.65 7.42 -5.06
C ASP A 132 -2.20 7.68 -4.69
N PHE A 133 -1.93 8.84 -4.06
CA PHE A 133 -0.63 9.16 -3.51
C PHE A 133 -0.76 10.10 -2.29
N LYS A 134 -0.14 9.72 -1.16
CA LYS A 134 -0.16 10.51 0.07
C LYS A 134 0.79 11.71 -0.03
N MET A 135 0.24 12.92 -0.07
CA MET A 135 1.01 14.17 -0.07
C MET A 135 0.29 15.31 0.66
N GLU A 136 1.04 16.33 1.05
CA GLU A 136 0.50 17.61 1.52
C GLU A 136 0.45 18.61 0.35
N LEU A 137 -0.63 19.40 0.24
CA LEU A 137 -0.72 20.47 -0.74
C LEU A 137 -0.54 21.84 -0.09
N ILE A 138 0.28 22.69 -0.71
CA ILE A 138 0.50 24.08 -0.30
C ILE A 138 0.41 25.03 -1.49
N ARG A 139 0.03 26.28 -1.23
CA ARG A 139 0.07 27.38 -2.21
C ARG A 139 0.80 28.58 -1.62
N SER A 140 1.57 29.28 -2.45
CA SER A 140 2.05 30.63 -2.14
C SER A 140 0.93 31.64 -2.40
N ASN A 141 0.80 32.63 -1.54
CA ASN A 141 -0.06 33.78 -1.79
C ASN A 141 0.79 34.99 -2.22
N GLU A 142 0.18 35.91 -2.95
CA GLU A 142 0.84 37.16 -3.31
C GLU A 142 1.08 38.04 -2.08
N PRO A 143 2.27 38.68 -1.96
CA PRO A 143 2.64 39.47 -0.78
C PRO A 143 1.67 40.61 -0.44
N GLU A 144 1.02 41.17 -1.46
CA GLU A 144 0.17 42.36 -1.35
C GLU A 144 -1.18 42.07 -0.68
N THR A 145 -1.54 40.81 -0.48
CA THR A 145 -2.85 40.41 0.02
C THR A 145 -2.98 40.38 1.56
N GLY A 146 -1.92 40.71 2.31
CA GLY A 146 -1.90 40.64 3.78
C GLY A 146 -2.12 39.24 4.38
N LYS A 147 -2.29 38.22 3.53
CA LYS A 147 -2.47 36.81 3.92
C LYS A 147 -1.12 36.17 4.25
N LYS A 148 -1.15 35.07 5.02
CA LYS A 148 0.04 34.25 5.27
C LYS A 148 0.70 33.88 3.93
N PRO A 149 2.04 34.00 3.79
CA PRO A 149 2.73 33.81 2.51
C PRO A 149 2.60 32.39 1.94
N ILE A 150 2.37 31.40 2.81
CA ILE A 150 2.03 30.03 2.44
C ILE A 150 0.71 29.64 3.12
N THR A 151 -0.18 29.04 2.35
CA THR A 151 -1.41 28.42 2.88
C THR A 151 -1.42 26.94 2.54
N LYS A 152 -1.72 26.11 3.55
CA LYS A 152 -2.02 24.69 3.32
C LYS A 152 -3.36 24.59 2.61
N VAL A 153 -3.41 23.83 1.52
CA VAL A 153 -4.64 23.58 0.78
C VAL A 153 -5.35 22.43 1.48
N ASN A 154 -6.37 22.75 2.27
CA ASN A 154 -7.27 21.76 2.86
C ASN A 154 -8.46 21.61 1.93
N LEU A 155 -8.58 20.45 1.30
CA LEU A 155 -9.64 20.19 0.33
C LEU A 155 -10.96 19.77 0.98
N GLY A 156 -10.93 19.43 2.28
CA GLY A 156 -12.11 19.29 3.13
C GLY A 156 -13.21 18.36 2.56
N SER A 157 -14.38 18.36 3.18
CA SER A 157 -15.57 17.69 2.65
C SER A 157 -16.22 18.42 1.47
N ALA A 158 -15.53 19.41 0.87
CA ALA A 158 -16.10 20.37 -0.06
C ALA A 158 -16.00 19.95 -1.54
N LEU A 159 -15.10 19.01 -1.88
CA LEU A 159 -15.20 18.35 -3.16
C LEU A 159 -16.38 17.37 -3.11
N PRO A 160 -17.37 17.50 -4.02
CA PRO A 160 -18.47 16.57 -4.08
C PRO A 160 -17.89 15.18 -4.34
N LYS A 161 -17.80 14.37 -3.28
CA LYS A 161 -17.51 12.94 -3.42
C LYS A 161 -18.60 12.40 -4.33
N ILE A 162 -18.24 11.59 -5.31
CA ILE A 162 -19.24 10.87 -6.10
C ILE A 162 -19.88 9.85 -5.15
N ILE A 163 -20.87 10.28 -4.37
CA ILE A 163 -21.51 9.53 -3.28
C ILE A 163 -22.02 8.19 -3.80
N ARG A 164 -22.47 8.17 -5.05
CA ARG A 164 -22.86 6.96 -5.77
C ARG A 164 -21.73 5.94 -5.86
N LEU A 165 -20.54 6.32 -6.34
CA LEU A 165 -19.41 5.39 -6.49
C LEU A 165 -18.89 4.90 -5.14
N VAL A 166 -18.93 5.75 -4.10
CA VAL A 166 -18.56 5.32 -2.74
C VAL A 166 -19.55 4.28 -2.21
N LYS A 167 -20.86 4.53 -2.35
CA LYS A 167 -21.90 3.58 -1.96
C LYS A 167 -21.84 2.29 -2.77
N GLU A 168 -21.61 2.39 -4.08
CA GLU A 168 -21.48 1.27 -5.00
C GLU A 168 -20.25 0.42 -4.67
N ASN A 169 -19.09 1.03 -4.39
CA ASN A 169 -17.91 0.30 -3.93
C ASN A 169 -18.11 -0.39 -2.57
N ILE A 170 -18.79 0.25 -1.62
CA ILE A 170 -19.13 -0.37 -0.34
C ILE A 170 -20.10 -1.55 -0.56
N ASN A 171 -21.10 -1.39 -1.42
CA ASN A 171 -22.03 -2.45 -1.76
C ASN A 171 -21.35 -3.60 -2.51
N LEU A 172 -20.48 -3.33 -3.48
CA LEU A 172 -19.71 -4.35 -4.20
C LEU A 172 -18.82 -5.14 -3.25
N LYS A 173 -18.17 -4.47 -2.28
CA LYS A 173 -17.41 -5.16 -1.22
C LYS A 173 -18.31 -6.06 -0.36
N ARG A 174 -19.47 -5.57 0.07
CA ARG A 174 -20.44 -6.35 0.87
C ARG A 174 -21.02 -7.53 0.10
N ILE A 175 -21.40 -7.33 -1.16
CA ILE A 175 -21.90 -8.38 -2.06
C ILE A 175 -20.81 -9.42 -2.28
N ASN A 176 -19.59 -9.01 -2.59
CA ASN A 176 -18.47 -9.94 -2.76
C ASN A 176 -18.20 -10.77 -1.51
N VAL A 177 -18.25 -10.17 -0.32
CA VAL A 177 -18.16 -10.92 0.94
C VAL A 177 -19.36 -11.87 1.10
N SER A 178 -20.59 -11.42 0.81
CA SER A 178 -21.79 -12.27 0.95
C SER A 178 -21.72 -13.53 0.09
N LEU A 179 -21.11 -13.45 -1.10
CA LEU A 179 -20.91 -14.55 -2.05
C LEU A 179 -19.80 -15.52 -1.64
N LEU A 180 -18.96 -15.18 -0.65
CA LEU A 180 -17.95 -16.10 -0.14
C LEU A 180 -18.60 -17.21 0.69
N PRO A 181 -18.12 -18.45 0.56
CA PRO A 181 -18.60 -19.57 1.35
C PRO A 181 -18.23 -19.41 2.83
N SER A 182 -19.06 -19.95 3.72
CA SER A 182 -18.82 -19.93 5.16
C SER A 182 -18.03 -21.16 5.58
N VAL A 183 -17.00 -20.97 6.41
CA VAL A 183 -16.18 -22.05 6.94
C VAL A 183 -16.56 -22.30 8.39
N THR A 184 -16.90 -23.55 8.69
CA THR A 184 -17.15 -24.02 10.06
C THR A 184 -16.13 -25.08 10.42
N LEU A 185 -15.37 -24.85 11.49
CA LEU A 185 -14.40 -25.79 12.03
C LEU A 185 -14.91 -26.29 13.39
N ASN A 186 -15.24 -27.58 13.46
CA ASN A 186 -15.64 -28.22 14.70
C ASN A 186 -14.43 -28.92 15.32
N THR A 187 -13.95 -28.36 16.43
CA THR A 187 -12.74 -28.83 17.13
C THR A 187 -12.95 -30.19 17.79
N LYS A 188 -14.12 -30.42 18.42
CA LYS A 188 -14.44 -31.68 19.12
C LYS A 188 -14.64 -32.85 18.16
N ARG A 189 -15.22 -32.61 16.99
CA ARG A 189 -15.47 -33.62 15.96
C ARG A 189 -14.37 -33.71 14.92
N SER A 190 -13.34 -32.85 15.01
CA SER A 190 -12.26 -32.79 14.03
C SER A 190 -12.76 -32.64 12.59
N GLU A 191 -13.79 -31.82 12.41
CA GLU A 191 -14.52 -31.69 11.16
C GLU A 191 -14.37 -30.28 10.59
N LEU A 192 -13.96 -30.19 9.31
CA LEU A 192 -13.95 -28.95 8.54
C LEU A 192 -15.10 -28.96 7.54
N LYS A 193 -16.01 -28.00 7.67
CA LYS A 193 -17.10 -27.75 6.72
C LYS A 193 -16.91 -26.42 6.00
N ILE A 194 -17.13 -26.43 4.69
CA ILE A 194 -17.23 -25.21 3.88
C ILE A 194 -18.60 -25.23 3.21
N ASP A 195 -19.46 -24.29 3.60
CA ASP A 195 -20.92 -24.36 3.45
C ASP A 195 -21.45 -25.74 3.89
N ASN A 196 -22.10 -26.47 2.97
CA ASN A 196 -22.70 -27.77 3.23
C ASN A 196 -21.76 -28.95 2.88
N ARG A 197 -20.46 -28.69 2.66
CA ARG A 197 -19.49 -29.71 2.21
C ARG A 197 -18.45 -29.99 3.28
N ILE A 198 -18.29 -31.26 3.63
CA ILE A 198 -17.24 -31.71 4.56
C ILE A 198 -15.94 -31.89 3.79
N ILE A 199 -14.84 -31.38 4.35
CA ILE A 199 -13.48 -31.55 3.82
C ILE A 199 -12.74 -32.54 4.70
N ASN A 200 -12.43 -33.69 4.14
CA ASN A 200 -11.65 -34.72 4.84
C ASN A 200 -10.17 -34.32 4.87
N LEU A 201 -9.75 -33.71 5.96
CA LEU A 201 -8.34 -33.41 6.27
C LEU A 201 -7.75 -34.53 7.12
N SER A 202 -6.45 -34.83 6.93
CA SER A 202 -5.73 -35.65 7.91
C SER A 202 -5.58 -34.88 9.23
N PRO A 203 -5.31 -35.54 10.36
CA PRO A 203 -5.16 -34.86 11.65
C PRO A 203 -4.18 -33.68 11.62
N PHE A 204 -3.05 -33.84 10.93
CA PHE A 204 -2.08 -32.77 10.74
C PHE A 204 -2.58 -31.64 9.84
N GLU A 205 -3.21 -31.99 8.72
CA GLU A 205 -3.78 -30.99 7.81
C GLU A 205 -4.87 -30.16 8.52
N PHE A 206 -5.67 -30.81 9.37
CA PHE A 206 -6.69 -30.16 10.19
C PHE A 206 -6.06 -29.16 11.16
N CYS A 207 -5.03 -29.56 11.91
CA CYS A 207 -4.34 -28.67 12.85
C CYS A 207 -3.71 -27.46 12.15
N TYR A 208 -3.11 -27.67 10.97
CA TYR A 208 -2.55 -26.59 10.16
C TYR A 208 -3.64 -25.63 9.71
N TYR A 209 -4.73 -26.15 9.18
CA TYR A 209 -5.82 -25.33 8.70
C TYR A 209 -6.48 -24.55 9.84
N ARG A 210 -6.71 -25.20 10.99
CA ARG A 210 -7.20 -24.59 12.22
C ARG A 210 -6.33 -23.41 12.65
N TYR A 211 -5.00 -23.58 12.66
CA TYR A 211 -4.07 -22.50 13.01
C TYR A 211 -4.29 -21.26 12.15
N PHE A 212 -4.28 -21.40 10.83
CA PHE A 212 -4.46 -20.24 9.93
C PHE A 212 -5.88 -19.68 9.95
N LEU A 213 -6.88 -20.53 10.23
CA LEU A 213 -8.26 -20.11 10.32
C LEU A 213 -8.53 -19.30 11.61
N GLU A 214 -7.95 -19.70 12.74
CA GLU A 214 -7.98 -18.92 13.99
C GLU A 214 -7.29 -17.57 13.81
N ARG A 215 -6.12 -17.52 13.16
CA ARG A 215 -5.45 -16.26 12.82
C ARG A 215 -6.33 -15.35 11.97
N ALA A 216 -6.96 -15.89 10.92
CA ALA A 216 -7.85 -15.12 10.07
C ALA A 216 -9.10 -14.61 10.84
N LYS A 217 -9.66 -15.43 11.72
CA LYS A 217 -10.80 -15.05 12.58
C LYS A 217 -10.44 -13.91 13.55
N ASN A 218 -9.22 -13.95 14.08
CA ASN A 218 -8.68 -12.96 15.00
C ASN A 218 -8.07 -11.74 14.30
N GLU A 219 -8.11 -11.68 12.96
CA GLU A 219 -7.50 -10.63 12.15
C GLU A 219 -5.99 -10.48 12.40
N GLU A 220 -5.31 -11.59 12.70
CA GLU A 220 -3.86 -11.63 12.89
C GLU A 220 -3.12 -11.60 11.55
N ASP A 221 -1.92 -11.01 11.55
CA ASP A 221 -1.06 -10.96 10.37
C ASP A 221 -0.69 -12.35 9.84
N TYR A 222 -0.22 -12.40 8.60
CA TYR A 222 0.27 -13.63 7.99
C TYR A 222 1.51 -14.16 8.74
N LEU A 223 1.57 -15.49 8.95
CA LEU A 223 2.73 -16.13 9.55
C LEU A 223 3.94 -16.04 8.61
N LYS A 224 4.96 -15.32 9.03
CA LYS A 224 6.22 -15.25 8.30
C LYS A 224 7.03 -16.53 8.49
N ILE A 225 7.45 -17.15 7.39
CA ILE A 225 8.34 -18.32 7.41
C ILE A 225 9.62 -17.92 6.66
N SER A 226 10.68 -17.63 7.42
CA SER A 226 12.00 -17.28 6.90
C SER A 226 12.99 -18.42 7.09
N GLY A 227 13.72 -18.78 6.04
CA GLY A 227 14.77 -19.80 6.10
C GLY A 227 14.25 -21.24 5.97
N TYR A 228 14.78 -22.14 6.80
CA TYR A 228 14.59 -23.59 6.70
C TYR A 228 13.48 -24.14 7.62
N TYR A 229 12.98 -23.32 8.55
CA TYR A 229 12.17 -23.76 9.68
C TYR A 229 10.99 -22.82 9.95
N THR A 230 9.90 -23.34 10.51
CA THR A 230 8.78 -22.55 11.04
C THR A 230 9.11 -21.97 12.42
N ASP A 231 8.32 -21.02 12.89
CA ASP A 231 8.44 -20.50 14.25
C ASP A 231 8.08 -21.55 15.33
N LYS A 232 8.67 -21.42 16.54
CA LYS A 232 8.44 -22.33 17.67
C LYS A 232 7.01 -22.24 18.20
N GLU A 233 6.39 -21.06 18.17
CA GLU A 233 5.01 -20.86 18.60
C GLU A 233 4.04 -21.63 17.70
N PHE A 234 4.25 -21.58 16.39
CA PHE A 234 3.48 -22.37 15.43
C PHE A 234 3.55 -23.86 15.78
N CYS A 235 4.75 -24.41 16.02
CA CYS A 235 4.92 -25.81 16.36
C CYS A 235 4.16 -26.19 17.64
N ARG A 236 4.25 -25.38 18.68
CA ARG A 236 3.52 -25.59 19.94
C ARG A 236 2.00 -25.58 19.73
N LYS A 237 1.49 -24.64 18.93
CA LYS A 237 0.06 -24.57 18.61
C LYS A 237 -0.43 -25.79 17.84
N ILE A 238 0.37 -26.29 16.88
CA ILE A 238 0.00 -27.52 16.16
C ILE A 238 -0.09 -28.72 17.11
N ILE A 239 0.85 -28.88 18.04
CA ILE A 239 0.77 -29.95 19.06
C ILE A 239 -0.48 -29.78 19.92
N GLN A 240 -0.71 -28.56 20.43
CA GLN A 240 -1.85 -28.24 21.26
C GLN A 240 -3.17 -28.59 20.55
N TYR A 241 -3.35 -28.12 19.32
CA TYR A 241 -4.56 -28.40 18.54
C TYR A 241 -4.74 -29.88 18.24
N TYR A 242 -3.65 -30.61 18.05
CA TYR A 242 -3.71 -32.05 17.86
C TYR A 242 -4.27 -32.74 19.11
N GLN A 243 -3.74 -32.40 20.29
CA GLN A 243 -4.20 -32.97 21.56
C GLN A 243 -5.66 -32.63 21.86
N GLU A 244 -6.09 -31.41 21.54
CA GLU A 244 -7.47 -30.96 21.74
C GLU A 244 -8.46 -31.67 20.81
N SER A 245 -8.07 -31.90 19.55
CA SER A 245 -8.99 -32.39 18.52
C SER A 245 -8.96 -33.92 18.35
N TYR A 246 -7.87 -34.56 18.80
CA TYR A 246 -7.62 -36.00 18.66
C TYR A 246 -7.02 -36.60 19.95
N PRO A 247 -7.73 -36.55 21.10
CA PRO A 247 -7.20 -36.99 22.39
C PRO A 247 -6.87 -38.49 22.44
N ASP A 248 -7.63 -39.34 21.73
CA ASP A 248 -7.50 -40.80 21.78
C ASP A 248 -6.47 -41.36 20.76
N TYR A 249 -5.78 -40.51 20.02
CA TYR A 249 -4.86 -40.91 18.94
C TYR A 249 -3.40 -41.02 19.43
N ASP A 250 -3.16 -41.93 20.38
CA ASP A 250 -1.90 -42.02 21.15
C ASP A 250 -0.63 -42.29 20.33
N ILE A 251 -0.71 -43.15 19.31
CA ILE A 251 0.49 -43.66 18.61
C ILE A 251 1.21 -42.57 17.81
N ASN A 252 0.48 -41.57 17.29
CA ASN A 252 1.07 -40.48 16.53
C ASN A 252 1.56 -39.33 17.40
N ILE A 253 0.99 -39.15 18.60
CA ILE A 253 1.38 -38.05 19.52
C ILE A 253 2.79 -38.26 20.04
N ILE A 254 3.18 -39.50 20.37
CA ILE A 254 4.52 -39.80 20.87
C ILE A 254 5.56 -39.55 19.76
N ASP A 255 5.32 -40.01 18.54
CA ASP A 255 6.22 -39.74 17.39
C ASP A 255 6.23 -38.25 17.00
N LEU A 256 5.09 -37.55 17.10
CA LEU A 256 5.00 -36.08 16.97
C LEU A 256 5.82 -35.35 18.01
N LYS A 257 5.61 -35.69 19.28
CA LYS A 257 6.33 -35.11 20.41
C LYS A 257 7.81 -35.42 20.28
N THR A 258 8.19 -36.63 19.89
CA THR A 258 9.59 -37.03 19.69
C THR A 258 10.23 -36.32 18.51
N LYS A 259 9.53 -36.17 17.38
CA LYS A 259 9.99 -35.41 16.20
C LYS A 259 10.10 -33.92 16.48
N LEU A 260 9.18 -33.35 17.25
CA LEU A 260 9.15 -31.93 17.61
C LEU A 260 10.01 -31.59 18.85
N SER A 261 10.32 -32.58 19.70
CA SER A 261 11.25 -32.43 20.83
C SER A 261 12.71 -32.56 20.40
N ASN A 262 12.99 -33.42 19.41
CA ASN A 262 14.35 -33.69 18.93
C ASN A 262 14.78 -32.79 17.75
N SER A 263 13.84 -32.07 17.12
CA SER A 263 14.14 -31.05 16.13
C SER A 263 13.23 -29.85 16.37
N GLU A 264 13.81 -28.71 16.77
CA GLU A 264 13.06 -27.60 17.37
C GLU A 264 12.00 -26.94 16.47
N ASN A 265 11.86 -27.33 15.20
CA ASN A 265 10.91 -26.71 14.28
C ASN A 265 10.43 -27.67 13.18
N ILE A 266 9.23 -27.42 12.66
CA ILE A 266 8.76 -28.04 11.42
C ILE A 266 9.60 -27.48 10.25
N SER A 267 10.15 -28.37 9.43
CA SER A 267 10.90 -27.94 8.23
C SER A 267 9.99 -27.21 7.25
N ALA A 268 10.52 -26.20 6.57
CA ALA A 268 9.79 -25.44 5.55
C ALA A 268 9.28 -26.36 4.40
N SER A 269 9.98 -27.47 4.13
CA SER A 269 9.56 -28.46 3.14
C SER A 269 8.29 -29.20 3.59
N ASN A 270 8.26 -29.71 4.82
CA ASN A 270 7.09 -30.37 5.38
C ASN A 270 5.90 -29.42 5.46
N PHE A 271 6.13 -28.18 5.91
CA PHE A 271 5.10 -27.14 5.94
C PHE A 271 4.48 -26.91 4.55
N ARG A 272 5.32 -26.75 3.52
CA ARG A 272 4.86 -26.55 2.12
C ARG A 272 4.11 -27.77 1.59
N SER A 273 4.54 -28.97 1.95
CA SER A 273 3.88 -30.21 1.55
C SER A 273 2.46 -30.28 2.11
N VAL A 274 2.30 -30.05 3.42
CA VAL A 274 0.98 -30.05 4.09
C VAL A 274 0.06 -28.96 3.53
N THR A 275 0.54 -27.72 3.42
CA THR A 275 -0.26 -26.61 2.85
C THR A 275 -0.66 -26.87 1.39
N THR A 276 0.19 -27.50 0.59
CA THR A 276 -0.12 -27.91 -0.78
C THR A 276 -1.21 -28.99 -0.83
N LYS A 277 -1.17 -29.98 0.07
CA LYS A 277 -2.22 -31.02 0.17
C LYS A 277 -3.57 -30.41 0.52
N ILE A 278 -3.62 -29.54 1.52
CA ILE A 278 -4.83 -28.78 1.90
C ILE A 278 -5.36 -28.00 0.70
N LYS A 279 -4.49 -27.21 0.05
CA LYS A 279 -4.84 -26.41 -1.13
C LYS A 279 -5.48 -27.28 -2.23
N ASN A 280 -4.90 -28.45 -2.51
CA ASN A 280 -5.42 -29.35 -3.53
C ASN A 280 -6.79 -29.95 -3.15
N LYS A 281 -7.02 -30.27 -1.87
CA LYS A 281 -8.33 -30.74 -1.40
C LYS A 281 -9.41 -29.66 -1.56
N ILE A 282 -9.11 -28.42 -1.20
CA ILE A 282 -10.04 -27.28 -1.35
C ILE A 282 -10.30 -26.98 -2.84
N LYS A 283 -9.25 -26.96 -3.68
CA LYS A 283 -9.38 -26.75 -5.13
C LYS A 283 -10.24 -27.79 -5.83
N LYS A 284 -10.20 -29.06 -5.38
CA LYS A 284 -11.05 -30.12 -5.93
C LYS A 284 -12.53 -29.84 -5.67
N LEU A 285 -12.87 -29.21 -4.55
CA LEU A 285 -14.24 -28.88 -4.18
C LEU A 285 -14.74 -27.59 -4.84
N PHE A 286 -13.86 -26.60 -4.98
CA PHE A 286 -14.19 -25.28 -5.54
C PHE A 286 -13.38 -25.05 -6.81
N LYS A 287 -14.02 -25.10 -7.98
CA LYS A 287 -13.35 -24.89 -9.27
C LYS A 287 -13.05 -23.42 -9.56
N ASN A 288 -13.78 -22.49 -8.95
CA ASN A 288 -13.63 -21.06 -9.19
C ASN A 288 -12.45 -20.48 -8.37
N PRO A 289 -11.38 -19.98 -9.02
CA PRO A 289 -10.24 -19.36 -8.34
C PRO A 289 -10.63 -18.14 -7.49
N ALA A 290 -11.65 -17.39 -7.90
CA ALA A 290 -12.15 -16.27 -7.12
C ALA A 290 -12.71 -16.69 -5.75
N ILE A 291 -13.11 -17.95 -5.59
CA ILE A 291 -13.65 -18.47 -4.32
C ILE A 291 -12.54 -19.17 -3.54
N TYR A 292 -11.86 -20.16 -4.13
CA TYR A 292 -10.93 -20.97 -3.35
C TYR A 292 -9.69 -20.18 -2.89
N ASN A 293 -9.32 -19.09 -3.55
CA ASN A 293 -8.20 -18.25 -3.10
C ASN A 293 -8.44 -17.66 -1.70
N TYR A 294 -9.70 -17.41 -1.31
CA TYR A 294 -10.03 -16.97 0.04
C TYR A 294 -9.97 -18.11 1.06
N LEU A 295 -10.07 -19.36 0.62
CA LEU A 295 -10.18 -20.54 1.49
C LEU A 295 -8.85 -21.24 1.73
N ILE A 296 -7.86 -21.06 0.87
CA ILE A 296 -6.57 -21.76 0.97
C ILE A 296 -5.59 -20.99 1.84
N ILE A 297 -4.62 -21.71 2.41
CA ILE A 297 -3.43 -21.09 3.00
C ILE A 297 -2.56 -20.60 1.84
N GLU A 298 -2.65 -19.31 1.54
CA GLU A 298 -1.89 -18.68 0.47
C GLU A 298 -0.53 -18.19 0.95
N SER A 299 0.39 -17.94 0.01
CA SER A 299 1.72 -17.42 0.31
C SER A 299 1.93 -16.07 -0.37
N GLN A 300 2.37 -15.07 0.37
CA GLN A 300 2.67 -13.73 -0.13
C GLN A 300 4.14 -13.37 0.15
N GLY A 301 4.70 -12.43 -0.61
CA GLY A 301 6.06 -11.92 -0.41
C GLY A 301 7.17 -12.62 -1.21
N PRO A 302 8.42 -12.12 -1.12
CA PRO A 302 9.54 -12.58 -1.92
C PRO A 302 10.03 -13.98 -1.52
N ARG A 303 10.76 -14.66 -2.41
CA ARG A 303 11.15 -16.09 -2.31
C ARG A 303 11.76 -16.51 -0.96
N TYR A 304 12.50 -15.63 -0.29
CA TYR A 304 13.20 -15.88 0.97
C TYR A 304 12.49 -15.33 2.22
N SER A 305 11.34 -14.68 2.04
CA SER A 305 10.56 -14.08 3.13
C SER A 305 9.07 -14.20 2.79
N LYS A 306 8.61 -15.44 2.66
CA LYS A 306 7.19 -15.72 2.40
C LYS A 306 6.39 -15.64 3.71
N SER A 307 5.22 -15.03 3.62
CA SER A 307 4.23 -15.01 4.68
C SER A 307 3.03 -15.84 4.24
N TYR A 308 2.41 -16.58 5.18
CA TYR A 308 1.31 -17.49 4.89
C TYR A 308 0.06 -17.14 5.72
N GLY A 309 -1.10 -17.25 5.12
CA GLY A 309 -2.37 -16.86 5.75
C GLY A 309 -3.58 -17.29 4.95
N ILE A 310 -4.75 -17.09 5.54
CA ILE A 310 -6.06 -17.28 4.90
C ILE A 310 -6.71 -15.89 4.79
N SER A 311 -7.17 -15.53 3.59
CA SER A 311 -7.78 -14.22 3.31
C SER A 311 -9.30 -14.18 3.56
N LEU A 312 -9.88 -15.25 4.11
CA LEU A 312 -11.31 -15.33 4.39
C LEU A 312 -11.72 -14.31 5.48
N PRO A 313 -12.77 -13.49 5.27
CA PRO A 313 -13.25 -12.56 6.29
C PRO A 313 -13.73 -13.26 7.55
N LYS A 314 -13.51 -12.66 8.73
CA LYS A 314 -13.84 -13.26 10.04
C LYS A 314 -15.31 -13.62 10.19
N GLU A 315 -16.21 -12.85 9.58
CA GLU A 315 -17.67 -13.09 9.57
C GLU A 315 -18.06 -14.37 8.84
N LYS A 316 -17.18 -14.92 8.01
CA LYS A 316 -17.35 -16.21 7.34
C LYS A 316 -16.70 -17.36 8.09
N ILE A 317 -16.11 -17.12 9.27
CA ILE A 317 -15.38 -18.13 10.03
C ILE A 317 -16.11 -18.44 11.34
N THR A 318 -16.59 -19.67 11.45
CA THR A 318 -17.14 -20.23 12.68
C THR A 318 -16.21 -21.32 13.20
N ILE A 319 -15.85 -21.26 14.48
CA ILE A 319 -15.01 -22.26 15.15
C ILE A 319 -15.76 -22.66 16.41
N THR A 320 -16.07 -23.95 16.56
CA THR A 320 -16.95 -24.52 17.59
C THR A 320 -16.33 -25.69 18.31
#